data_AF-A0A961S689-F1
#
_entry.id   AF-A0A961S689-F1
#
_cell.length_a   1.000
_cell.length_b   1.000
_cell.length_c   1.000
_cell.angle_alpha   90.00
_cell.angle_beta   90.00
_cell.angle_gamma   90.00
#
_symmetry.space_group_name_H-M   'P 1'
#
loop_
_entity.id
_entity.type
_entity.pdbx_description
1 polymer ?
#
loop_
_entity_poly.entity_id
_entity_poly.type
_entity_poly.pdbx_seq_one_letter_code
_entity_poly.pdbx_strand_id
1 'polypeptide(L)'
;VGPRSEAIVGSPLGNEHSHREVTLAGVECRAIRTDLGADLIVPAAAAEAVEGALRSAGAEPIEARAAEISRVESGRPRLGREIEPDRTMPQEAGINERAVSFTKGCYIGQETVARLHYKGKPNRHLRLLTSAGELPEGASVSLDGRELGTVGTSVLSPARGPLALAILRREAEPGAEVEVEAPGGGTLTALVEETPENEG
;
A
#
# COMPACT_ATOMS: atom_id res chain seq x y z
N VAL A 1 0.18 -9.25 -11.07
CA VAL A 1 0.80 -7.92 -10.83
C VAL A 1 1.63 -7.55 -12.05
N GLY A 2 1.54 -6.29 -12.48
CA GLY A 2 2.31 -5.72 -13.58
C GLY A 2 1.44 -5.04 -14.65
N PRO A 3 2.05 -4.20 -15.50
CA PRO A 3 1.34 -3.39 -16.50
C PRO A 3 0.66 -4.21 -17.61
N ARG A 4 1.12 -5.45 -17.84
CA ARG A 4 0.53 -6.36 -18.84
C ARG A 4 -0.64 -7.19 -18.31
N SER A 5 -1.13 -6.93 -17.09
CA SER A 5 -2.15 -7.77 -16.44
C SER A 5 -3.43 -7.89 -17.27
N GLU A 6 -3.94 -6.80 -17.86
CA GLU A 6 -5.15 -6.85 -18.70
C GLU A 6 -4.95 -7.66 -19.99
N ALA A 7 -3.78 -7.53 -20.61
CA ALA A 7 -3.43 -8.29 -21.80
C ALA A 7 -3.32 -9.79 -21.51
N ILE A 8 -2.73 -10.14 -20.35
CA ILE A 8 -2.60 -11.53 -19.88
C ILE A 8 -3.97 -12.12 -19.52
N VAL A 9 -4.82 -11.35 -18.85
CA VAL A 9 -6.20 -11.76 -18.54
C VAL A 9 -7.09 -11.80 -19.81
N GLY A 10 -6.64 -11.16 -20.90
CA GLY A 10 -7.32 -11.13 -22.19
C GLY A 10 -8.54 -10.21 -22.21
N SER A 11 -8.60 -9.22 -21.31
CA SER A 11 -9.80 -8.39 -21.13
C SER A 11 -9.43 -7.03 -20.55
N PRO A 12 -9.94 -5.90 -21.10
CA PRO A 12 -9.83 -4.61 -20.45
C PRO A 12 -10.69 -4.63 -19.19
N LEU A 13 -10.09 -4.43 -18.02
CA LEU A 13 -10.78 -4.50 -16.74
C LEU A 13 -11.30 -3.13 -16.30
N GLY A 14 -10.73 -2.04 -16.83
CA GLY A 14 -11.18 -0.67 -16.57
C GLY A 14 -10.52 -0.07 -15.33
N ASN A 15 -11.26 0.78 -14.62
CA ASN A 15 -10.75 1.48 -13.43
C ASN A 15 -10.53 0.51 -12.26
N GLU A 16 -9.72 0.90 -11.28
CA GLU A 16 -9.52 0.15 -10.03
C GLU A 16 -10.88 -0.27 -9.41
N HIS A 17 -10.95 -1.50 -8.89
CA HIS A 17 -12.14 -2.16 -8.35
C HIS A 17 -13.23 -2.56 -9.35
N SER A 18 -13.09 -2.22 -10.64
CA SER A 18 -13.95 -2.78 -11.68
C SER A 18 -13.75 -4.29 -11.77
N HIS A 19 -14.82 -5.03 -12.03
CA HIS A 19 -14.74 -6.48 -12.15
C HIS A 19 -15.49 -6.99 -13.36
N ARG A 20 -15.02 -8.11 -13.92
CA ARG A 20 -15.61 -8.75 -15.10
C ARG A 20 -15.51 -10.26 -15.01
N GLU A 21 -16.44 -10.93 -15.67
CA GLU A 21 -16.30 -12.36 -15.95
C GLU A 21 -15.36 -12.54 -17.14
N VAL A 22 -14.43 -13.48 -17.00
CA VAL A 22 -13.47 -13.87 -18.03
C VAL A 22 -13.38 -15.39 -18.08
N THR A 23 -12.99 -15.94 -19.23
CA THR A 23 -12.80 -17.38 -19.39
C THR A 23 -11.34 -17.66 -19.66
N LEU A 24 -10.70 -18.44 -18.77
CA LEU A 24 -9.30 -18.85 -18.88
C LEU A 24 -9.23 -20.38 -18.80
N ALA A 25 -8.57 -21.03 -19.76
CA ALA A 25 -8.55 -22.49 -19.87
C ALA A 25 -9.95 -23.15 -19.85
N GLY A 26 -10.97 -22.48 -20.39
CA GLY A 26 -12.37 -22.96 -20.35
C GLY A 26 -13.06 -22.83 -18.98
N VAL A 27 -12.42 -22.16 -18.01
CA VAL A 27 -12.94 -21.93 -16.66
C VAL A 27 -13.45 -20.50 -16.54
N GLU A 28 -14.67 -20.34 -16.06
CA GLU A 28 -15.22 -19.03 -15.70
C GLU A 28 -14.54 -18.48 -14.45
N CYS A 29 -13.97 -17.29 -14.57
CA CYS A 29 -13.24 -16.60 -13.51
C CYS A 29 -13.83 -15.20 -13.32
N ARG A 30 -13.77 -14.68 -12.09
CA ARG A 30 -14.01 -13.25 -11.83
C ARG A 30 -12.66 -12.54 -11.79
N ALA A 31 -12.41 -11.68 -12.77
CA ALA A 31 -11.28 -10.76 -12.75
C ALA A 31 -11.67 -9.45 -12.08
N ILE A 32 -10.86 -8.99 -11.13
CA ILE A 32 -11.05 -7.72 -10.40
C ILE A 32 -9.81 -6.87 -10.66
N ARG A 33 -9.98 -5.67 -11.21
CA ARG A 33 -8.89 -4.72 -11.40
C ARG A 33 -8.36 -4.28 -10.04
N THR A 34 -7.07 -4.44 -9.85
CA THR A 34 -6.32 -3.83 -8.75
C THR A 34 -5.41 -2.76 -9.31
N ASP A 35 -4.92 -1.93 -8.42
CA ASP A 35 -3.81 -1.03 -8.64
C ASP A 35 -2.58 -1.63 -9.29
N LEU A 36 -2.17 -2.79 -8.80
CA LEU A 36 -0.95 -3.45 -9.21
C LEU A 36 -1.20 -4.42 -10.37
N GLY A 37 -2.46 -4.69 -10.74
CA GLY A 37 -2.78 -5.69 -11.74
C GLY A 37 -4.24 -6.14 -11.68
N ALA A 38 -4.43 -7.43 -11.47
CA ALA A 38 -5.76 -8.01 -11.32
C ALA A 38 -5.72 -9.20 -10.37
N ASP A 39 -6.78 -9.35 -9.59
CA ASP A 39 -7.07 -10.56 -8.83
C ASP A 39 -8.02 -11.44 -9.65
N LEU A 40 -7.76 -12.74 -9.65
CA LEU A 40 -8.60 -13.75 -10.30
C LEU A 40 -9.21 -14.66 -9.24
N ILE A 41 -10.53 -14.61 -9.12
CA ILE A 41 -11.27 -15.56 -8.28
C ILE A 41 -11.69 -16.73 -9.17
N VAL A 42 -11.26 -17.92 -8.78
CA VAL A 42 -11.42 -19.17 -9.55
C VAL A 42 -11.93 -20.30 -8.64
N PRO A 43 -12.63 -21.31 -9.18
CA PRO A 43 -12.88 -22.55 -8.44
C PRO A 43 -11.56 -23.20 -8.02
N ALA A 44 -11.47 -23.66 -6.77
CA ALA A 44 -10.22 -24.23 -6.24
C ALA A 44 -9.68 -25.40 -7.09
N ALA A 45 -10.57 -26.25 -7.61
CA ALA A 45 -10.20 -27.39 -8.47
C ALA A 45 -9.61 -26.97 -9.83
N ALA A 46 -9.76 -25.71 -10.23
CA ALA A 46 -9.29 -25.18 -11.50
C ALA A 46 -8.03 -24.31 -11.38
N ALA A 47 -7.52 -24.10 -10.15
CA ALA A 47 -6.40 -23.19 -9.90
C ALA A 47 -5.16 -23.51 -10.75
N GLU A 48 -4.75 -24.78 -10.80
CA GLU A 48 -3.59 -25.21 -11.60
C GLU A 48 -3.78 -24.99 -13.10
N ALA A 49 -4.98 -25.26 -13.62
CA ALA A 49 -5.30 -25.07 -15.04
C ALA A 49 -5.26 -23.59 -15.43
N VAL A 50 -5.83 -22.72 -14.59
CA VAL A 50 -5.80 -21.27 -14.80
C VAL A 50 -4.38 -20.74 -14.67
N GLU A 51 -3.60 -21.19 -13.69
CA GLU A 51 -2.20 -20.81 -13.55
C GLU A 51 -1.38 -21.19 -14.80
N GLY A 52 -1.57 -22.40 -15.32
CA GLY A 52 -0.93 -22.84 -16.58
C GLY A 52 -1.30 -21.96 -17.78
N ALA A 53 -2.55 -21.51 -17.87
CA ALA A 53 -2.99 -20.59 -18.91
C ALA A 53 -2.34 -19.21 -18.79
N LEU A 54 -2.25 -18.67 -17.58
CA LEU A 54 -1.57 -17.38 -17.32
C LEU A 54 -0.09 -17.45 -17.71
N ARG A 55 0.60 -18.53 -17.34
CA ARG A 55 2.00 -18.76 -17.71
C ARG A 55 2.18 -18.85 -19.22
N SER A 56 1.29 -19.58 -19.89
CA SER A 56 1.29 -19.68 -21.36
C SER A 56 1.04 -18.33 -22.05
N ALA A 57 0.30 -17.43 -21.40
CA ALA A 57 0.09 -16.05 -21.84
C ALA A 57 1.25 -15.10 -21.48
N GLY A 58 2.33 -15.60 -20.86
CA GLY A 58 3.53 -14.83 -20.53
C GLY A 58 3.54 -14.21 -19.14
N ALA A 59 2.68 -14.66 -18.22
CA ALA A 59 2.83 -14.36 -16.80
C ALA A 59 3.98 -15.19 -16.20
N GLU A 60 4.77 -14.56 -15.35
CA GLU A 60 5.85 -15.22 -14.61
C GLU A 60 5.45 -15.31 -13.13
N PRO A 61 5.68 -16.46 -12.47
CA PRO A 61 5.45 -16.56 -11.04
C PRO A 61 6.42 -15.66 -10.30
N ILE A 62 5.92 -14.96 -9.30
CA ILE A 62 6.72 -14.14 -8.41
C ILE A 62 6.49 -14.58 -6.98
N GLU A 63 7.49 -14.36 -6.13
CA GLU A 63 7.33 -14.52 -4.70
C GLU A 63 6.37 -13.46 -4.15
N ALA A 64 5.63 -13.79 -3.09
CA ALA A 64 4.75 -12.84 -2.42
C ALA A 64 5.48 -11.56 -1.97
N ARG A 65 6.79 -11.67 -1.64
CA ARG A 65 7.64 -10.53 -1.27
C ARG A 65 7.79 -9.52 -2.40
N ALA A 66 7.80 -9.94 -3.67
CA ALA A 66 7.90 -9.03 -4.81
C ALA A 66 6.64 -8.15 -4.94
N ALA A 67 5.45 -8.72 -4.70
CA ALA A 67 4.21 -7.95 -4.64
C ALA A 67 4.21 -6.97 -3.46
N GLU A 68 4.77 -7.37 -2.32
CA GLU A 68 4.90 -6.51 -1.15
C GLU A 68 5.84 -5.31 -1.39
N ILE A 69 6.97 -5.55 -2.05
CA ILE A 69 7.91 -4.49 -2.46
C ILE A 69 7.19 -3.48 -3.35
N SER A 70 6.48 -3.95 -4.38
CA SER A 70 5.75 -3.06 -5.30
C SER A 70 4.67 -2.24 -4.59
N ARG A 71 3.97 -2.82 -3.60
CA ARG A 71 2.99 -2.11 -2.75
C ARG A 71 3.67 -0.98 -1.95
N VAL A 72 4.77 -1.28 -1.28
CA VAL A 72 5.50 -0.31 -0.44
C VAL A 72 6.09 0.80 -1.31
N GLU A 73 6.71 0.46 -2.45
CA GLU A 73 7.20 1.44 -3.42
C GLU A 73 6.10 2.39 -3.92
N SER A 74 4.87 1.90 -4.06
CA SER A 74 3.71 2.68 -4.49
C SER A 74 3.06 3.51 -3.37
N GLY A 75 3.63 3.51 -2.17
CA GLY A 75 3.09 4.27 -1.04
C GLY A 75 1.76 3.73 -0.50
N ARG A 76 1.46 2.43 -0.68
CA ARG A 76 0.12 1.90 -0.40
C ARG A 76 0.01 1.28 0.99
N PRO A 77 -0.75 1.88 1.92
CA PRO A 77 -0.89 1.35 3.27
C PRO A 77 -1.81 0.13 3.30
N ARG A 78 -1.62 -0.75 4.29
CA ARG A 78 -2.49 -1.91 4.52
C ARG A 78 -3.14 -1.89 5.91
N LEU A 79 -4.41 -2.30 5.97
CA LEU A 79 -5.12 -2.56 7.22
C LEU A 79 -4.41 -3.63 8.05
N GLY A 80 -4.22 -3.38 9.35
CA GLY A 80 -3.46 -4.24 10.24
C GLY A 80 -1.94 -4.14 10.10
N ARG A 81 -1.45 -3.25 9.21
CA ARG A 81 -0.06 -2.83 9.12
C ARG A 81 0.02 -1.35 9.46
N GLU A 82 0.03 -0.47 8.45
CA GLU A 82 0.06 0.98 8.63
C GLU A 82 -1.28 1.54 9.14
N ILE A 83 -2.40 0.93 8.74
CA ILE A 83 -3.73 1.36 9.16
C ILE A 83 -4.17 0.53 10.35
N GLU A 84 -4.24 1.17 11.50
CA GLU A 84 -4.82 0.61 12.70
C GLU A 84 -6.32 0.91 12.76
N PRO A 85 -7.20 -0.11 12.91
CA PRO A 85 -8.63 0.11 13.11
C PRO A 85 -8.89 1.09 14.25
N ASP A 86 -9.86 1.97 14.05
CA ASP A 86 -10.32 2.99 15.02
C ASP A 86 -9.26 4.00 15.50
N ARG A 87 -8.02 3.92 14.99
CA ARG A 87 -6.91 4.81 15.37
C ARG A 87 -6.36 5.61 14.20
N THR A 88 -6.27 5.02 13.00
CA THR A 88 -5.73 5.72 11.82
C THR A 88 -6.86 6.26 10.96
N MET A 89 -6.88 7.58 10.77
CA MET A 89 -7.86 8.24 9.91
C MET A 89 -7.51 8.04 8.43
N PRO A 90 -8.49 7.96 7.50
CA PRO A 90 -8.22 7.84 6.06
C PRO A 90 -7.31 8.94 5.50
N GLN A 91 -7.42 10.17 6.03
CA GLN A 91 -6.56 11.28 5.66
C GLN A 91 -5.12 11.14 6.15
N GLU A 92 -4.91 10.51 7.32
CA GLU A 92 -3.56 10.24 7.82
C GLU A 92 -2.88 9.17 6.97
N ALA A 93 -3.65 8.19 6.49
CA ALA A 93 -3.16 7.12 5.61
C ALA A 93 -3.06 7.53 4.12
N GLY A 94 -3.40 8.76 3.74
CA GLY A 94 -3.33 9.20 2.35
C GLY A 94 -4.35 8.52 1.41
N ILE A 95 -5.38 7.87 1.94
CA ILE A 95 -6.38 7.13 1.13
C ILE A 95 -7.71 7.88 0.98
N ASN A 96 -7.77 9.14 1.40
CA ASN A 96 -9.02 9.90 1.50
C ASN A 96 -9.79 9.96 0.17
N GLU A 97 -9.13 10.31 -0.92
CA GLU A 97 -9.77 10.45 -2.24
C GLU A 97 -10.26 9.13 -2.82
N ARG A 98 -9.62 8.02 -2.42
CA ARG A 98 -9.88 6.68 -2.94
C ARG A 98 -10.87 5.88 -2.10
N ALA A 99 -10.90 6.11 -0.79
CA ALA A 99 -11.68 5.32 0.16
C ALA A 99 -12.87 6.07 0.78
N VAL A 100 -12.92 7.40 0.68
CA VAL A 100 -13.95 8.24 1.29
C VAL A 100 -14.76 8.96 0.22
N SER A 101 -16.08 8.87 0.32
CA SER A 101 -16.97 9.70 -0.48
C SER A 101 -17.68 10.68 0.44
N PHE A 102 -17.51 11.97 0.14
CA PHE A 102 -18.17 13.08 0.84
C PHE A 102 -19.54 13.43 0.25
N THR A 103 -19.93 12.75 -0.83
CA THR A 103 -21.17 13.00 -1.57
C THR A 103 -22.18 11.85 -1.44
N LYS A 104 -21.74 10.64 -1.03
CA LYS A 104 -22.65 9.55 -0.71
C LYS A 104 -23.39 9.83 0.60
N GLY A 105 -24.53 9.16 0.79
CA GLY A 105 -25.37 9.32 1.98
C GLY A 105 -24.67 8.97 3.30
N CYS A 106 -25.41 9.08 4.41
CA CYS A 106 -24.85 8.93 5.75
C CYS A 106 -24.16 7.58 5.99
N TYR A 107 -22.88 7.60 6.37
CA TYR A 107 -22.15 6.42 6.84
C TYR A 107 -21.52 6.67 8.23
N ILE A 108 -21.21 5.57 8.93
CA ILE A 108 -20.65 5.62 10.29
C ILE A 108 -19.30 6.33 10.28
N GLY A 109 -19.08 7.25 11.22
CA GLY A 109 -17.83 8.01 11.36
C GLY A 109 -17.68 9.18 10.39
N GLN A 110 -18.67 9.45 9.52
CA GLN A 110 -18.59 10.53 8.53
C GLN A 110 -18.36 11.91 9.14
N GLU A 111 -18.89 12.19 10.34
CA GLU A 111 -18.77 13.52 10.95
C GLU A 111 -17.31 13.83 11.26
N THR A 112 -16.58 12.88 11.84
CA THR A 112 -15.16 13.02 12.16
C THR A 112 -14.33 13.19 10.90
N VAL A 113 -14.58 12.35 9.89
CA VAL A 113 -13.87 12.38 8.60
C VAL A 113 -14.16 13.69 7.85
N ALA A 114 -15.42 14.13 7.78
CA ALA A 114 -15.80 15.39 7.15
C ALA A 114 -15.25 16.61 7.89
N ARG A 115 -15.27 16.61 9.24
CA ARG A 115 -14.70 17.69 10.04
C ARG A 115 -13.20 17.86 9.77
N LEU A 116 -12.46 16.76 9.72
CA LEU A 116 -11.03 16.79 9.38
C LEU A 116 -10.80 17.29 7.95
N HIS A 117 -11.64 16.86 7.00
CA HIS A 117 -11.55 17.30 5.60
C HIS A 117 -11.82 18.80 5.40
N TYR A 118 -12.88 19.35 5.99
CA TYR A 118 -13.29 20.74 5.74
C TYR A 118 -12.67 21.77 6.68
N LYS A 119 -12.26 21.38 7.90
CA LYS A 119 -11.89 22.31 8.96
C LYS A 119 -10.59 21.96 9.67
N GLY A 120 -9.93 20.87 9.28
CA GLY A 120 -8.74 20.37 9.97
C GLY A 120 -7.58 20.11 9.02
N LYS A 121 -6.49 19.67 9.63
CA LYS A 121 -5.35 19.04 8.95
C LYS A 121 -5.02 17.76 9.71
N PRO A 122 -4.64 16.66 9.03
CA PRO A 122 -4.17 15.47 9.70
C PRO A 122 -2.99 15.80 10.63
N ASN A 123 -2.96 15.19 11.82
CA ASN A 123 -1.83 15.33 12.74
C ASN A 123 -0.71 14.33 12.43
N ARG A 124 -1.00 13.34 11.57
CA ARG A 124 -0.08 12.33 11.09
C ARG A 124 -0.25 12.15 9.58
N HIS A 125 0.78 11.65 8.94
CA HIS A 125 0.81 11.37 7.51
C HIS A 125 1.51 10.03 7.25
N LEU A 126 1.05 9.33 6.23
CA LEU A 126 1.80 8.22 5.65
C LEU A 126 3.05 8.79 4.97
N ARG A 127 4.20 8.24 5.33
CA ARG A 127 5.52 8.61 4.81
C ARG A 127 6.25 7.37 4.34
N LEU A 128 7.15 7.57 3.38
CA LEU A 128 8.20 6.62 3.06
C LEU A 128 9.45 6.95 3.87
N LEU A 129 10.17 5.90 4.25
CA LEU A 129 11.47 6.00 4.92
C LEU A 129 12.50 5.25 4.09
N THR A 130 13.57 5.93 3.69
CA THR A 130 14.75 5.32 3.06
C THR A 130 15.96 5.38 3.97
N SER A 131 16.81 4.36 3.94
CA SER A 131 17.94 4.24 4.85
C SER A 131 19.05 3.37 4.26
N ALA A 132 20.24 3.45 4.86
CA ALA A 132 21.38 2.62 4.45
C ALA A 132 21.23 1.13 4.81
N GLY A 133 20.37 0.80 5.77
CA GLY A 133 20.10 -0.56 6.22
C GLY A 133 18.61 -0.79 6.47
N GLU A 134 18.19 -2.05 6.55
CA GLU A 134 16.79 -2.42 6.80
C GLU A 134 16.28 -1.82 8.12
N LEU A 135 15.15 -1.12 8.05
CA LEU A 135 14.46 -0.58 9.22
C LEU A 135 13.58 -1.67 9.83
N PRO A 136 13.79 -2.09 11.08
CA PRO A 136 12.95 -3.10 11.70
C PRO A 136 11.52 -2.60 11.86
N GLU A 137 10.53 -3.43 11.51
CA GLU A 137 9.12 -3.10 11.76
C GLU A 137 8.89 -2.89 13.26
N GLY A 138 8.12 -1.87 13.63
CA GLY A 138 7.87 -1.47 15.01
C GLY A 138 9.00 -0.66 15.67
N ALA A 139 10.12 -0.40 14.99
CA ALA A 139 11.16 0.51 15.48
C ALA A 139 10.60 1.93 15.70
N SER A 140 11.07 2.60 16.74
CA SER A 140 10.65 3.97 17.07
C SER A 140 11.31 4.96 16.11
N VAL A 141 10.53 5.92 15.60
CA VAL A 141 11.00 7.00 14.73
C VAL A 141 10.94 8.30 15.51
N SER A 142 12.05 9.01 15.61
CA SER A 142 12.15 10.27 16.36
C SER A 142 12.90 11.36 15.59
N LEU A 143 12.62 12.60 15.96
CA LEU A 143 13.33 13.79 15.50
C LEU A 143 13.63 14.66 16.72
N ASP A 144 14.88 15.07 16.88
CA ASP A 144 15.34 15.87 18.03
C ASP A 144 14.93 15.26 19.39
N GLY A 145 15.01 13.93 19.52
CA GLY A 145 14.62 13.18 20.71
C GLY A 145 13.11 13.07 20.96
N ARG A 146 12.26 13.56 20.05
CA ARG A 146 10.81 13.46 20.14
C ARG A 146 10.28 12.36 19.23
N GLU A 147 9.59 11.39 19.81
CA GLU A 147 8.95 10.30 19.06
C GLU A 147 7.83 10.84 18.14
N LEU A 148 7.91 10.45 16.87
CA LEU A 148 6.99 10.82 15.79
C LEU A 148 6.08 9.66 15.37
N GLY A 149 6.48 8.41 15.62
CA GLY A 149 5.70 7.22 15.28
C GLY A 149 6.60 5.99 15.25
N THR A 150 6.16 4.96 14.55
CA THR A 150 6.90 3.71 14.40
C THR A 150 6.97 3.28 12.94
N VAL A 151 8.02 2.52 12.61
CA VAL A 151 8.16 1.86 11.31
C VAL A 151 7.02 0.85 11.13
N GLY A 152 6.30 0.94 10.01
CA GLY A 152 5.28 -0.02 9.58
C GLY A 152 5.90 -1.15 8.78
N THR A 153 5.37 -1.43 7.58
CA THR A 153 5.94 -2.45 6.68
C THR A 153 7.32 -2.03 6.19
N SER A 154 8.29 -2.94 6.29
CA SER A 154 9.67 -2.75 5.80
C SER A 154 10.04 -3.76 4.73
N VAL A 155 10.71 -3.31 3.67
CA VAL A 155 11.13 -4.14 2.53
C VAL A 155 12.53 -3.76 2.04
N LEU A 156 13.16 -4.68 1.30
CA LEU A 156 14.37 -4.41 0.54
C LEU A 156 13.99 -4.32 -0.94
N SER A 157 13.88 -3.09 -1.47
CA SER A 157 13.59 -2.84 -2.87
C SER A 157 14.85 -3.06 -3.72
N PRO A 158 14.77 -3.81 -4.83
CA PRO A 158 15.86 -3.91 -5.80
C PRO A 158 16.21 -2.57 -6.47
N ALA A 159 15.24 -1.67 -6.60
CA ALA A 159 15.41 -0.38 -7.27
C ALA A 159 15.86 0.73 -6.31
N ARG A 160 15.43 0.65 -5.03
CA ARG A 160 15.56 1.74 -4.05
C ARG A 160 16.35 1.39 -2.80
N GLY A 161 16.72 0.12 -2.60
CA GLY A 161 17.32 -0.35 -1.35
C GLY A 161 16.30 -0.49 -0.21
N PRO A 162 16.74 -0.42 1.06
CA PRO A 162 15.86 -0.46 2.22
C PRO A 162 14.79 0.63 2.18
N LEU A 163 13.53 0.22 2.32
CA LEU A 163 12.38 1.10 2.21
C LEU A 163 11.30 0.66 3.20
N ALA A 164 10.68 1.61 3.89
CA ALA A 164 9.56 1.32 4.77
C ALA A 164 8.42 2.34 4.65
N LEU A 165 7.21 1.93 4.99
CA LEU A 165 6.07 2.82 5.22
C LEU A 165 5.93 3.09 6.71
N ALA A 166 5.53 4.31 7.06
CA ALA A 166 5.18 4.66 8.44
C ALA A 166 4.09 5.73 8.48
N ILE A 167 3.18 5.65 9.45
CA ILE A 167 2.28 6.76 9.80
C ILE A 167 2.99 7.59 10.86
N LEU A 168 3.52 8.74 10.47
CA LEU A 168 4.31 9.62 11.33
C LEU A 168 3.58 10.91 11.64
N ARG A 169 3.84 11.50 12.80
CA ARG A 169 3.39 12.86 13.13
C ARG A 169 3.82 13.86 12.06
N ARG A 170 3.01 14.89 11.86
CA ARG A 170 3.22 15.94 10.84
C ARG A 170 4.59 16.62 10.90
N GLU A 171 5.24 16.62 12.05
CA GLU A 171 6.61 17.10 12.20
C GLU A 171 7.64 16.32 11.36
N ALA A 172 7.33 15.10 10.92
CA ALA A 172 8.11 14.34 9.93
C ALA A 172 7.83 14.85 8.51
N GLU A 173 8.38 16.02 8.19
CA GLU A 173 8.29 16.62 6.85
C GLU A 173 9.21 15.90 5.86
N PRO A 174 8.83 15.79 4.56
CA PRO A 174 9.72 15.23 3.54
C PRO A 174 11.05 15.98 3.47
N GLY A 175 12.14 15.24 3.34
CA GLY A 175 13.50 15.75 3.38
C GLY A 175 14.10 15.82 4.79
N ALA A 176 13.33 15.57 5.85
CA ALA A 176 13.87 15.45 7.19
C ALA A 176 14.65 14.13 7.37
N GLU A 177 15.79 14.20 8.05
CA GLU A 177 16.48 13.01 8.55
C GLU A 177 15.98 12.70 9.96
N VAL A 178 15.55 11.45 10.17
CA VAL A 178 15.00 10.97 11.44
C VAL A 178 15.85 9.84 12.00
N GLU A 179 15.84 9.69 13.32
CA GLU A 179 16.48 8.59 14.02
C GLU A 179 15.49 7.43 14.15
N VAL A 180 15.94 6.22 13.84
CA VAL A 180 15.16 4.98 13.93
C VAL A 180 15.85 4.03 14.91
N GLU A 181 15.18 3.74 16.02
CA GLU A 181 15.71 2.87 17.08
C GLU A 181 15.00 1.51 17.10
N ALA A 182 15.79 0.45 16.90
CA ALA A 182 15.28 -0.92 16.84
C ALA A 182 14.87 -1.46 18.23
N PRO A 183 13.82 -2.30 18.31
CA PRO A 183 13.47 -3.01 19.55
C PRO A 183 14.55 -4.06 19.90
N GLY A 184 15.61 -3.63 20.57
CA GLY A 184 16.80 -4.47 20.82
C GLY A 184 18.13 -3.70 20.79
N GLY A 185 18.10 -2.42 20.45
CA GLY A 185 19.27 -1.56 20.36
C GLY A 185 19.79 -1.42 18.92
N GLY A 186 20.50 -0.34 18.67
CA GLY A 186 20.94 0.06 17.34
C GLY A 186 20.07 1.19 16.79
N THR A 187 20.75 2.24 16.33
CA THR A 187 20.12 3.43 15.76
C THR A 187 20.55 3.54 14.29
N LEU A 188 19.57 3.72 13.42
CA LEU A 188 19.79 4.05 12.01
C LEU A 188 19.22 5.44 11.74
N THR A 189 19.82 6.15 10.80
CA THR A 189 19.20 7.34 10.21
C THR A 189 18.36 6.92 9.02
N ALA A 190 17.18 7.53 8.89
CA ALA A 190 16.34 7.40 7.71
C ALA A 190 15.95 8.78 7.17
N LEU A 191 15.81 8.89 5.86
CA LEU A 191 15.27 10.06 5.18
C LEU A 191 13.76 9.90 5.04
N VAL A 192 13.01 10.92 5.46
CA VAL A 192 11.56 11.00 5.26
C VAL A 192 11.26 11.45 3.84
N GLU A 193 10.39 10.71 3.16
CA GLU A 193 9.93 11.03 1.82
C GLU A 193 8.40 11.08 1.75
N GLU A 194 7.89 11.89 0.82
CA GLU A 194 6.48 11.87 0.44
C GLU A 194 6.15 10.53 -0.23
N THR A 195 4.99 9.97 0.06
CA THR A 195 4.51 8.82 -0.72
C THR A 195 4.18 9.27 -2.14
N PRO A 196 4.43 8.44 -3.18
CA PRO A 196 4.01 8.77 -4.53
C PRO A 196 2.53 9.14 -4.58
N GLU A 197 2.20 10.28 -5.18
CA GLU A 197 0.83 10.60 -5.52
C GLU A 197 0.33 9.53 -6.48
N ASN A 198 -0.68 8.76 -6.05
CA ASN A 198 -1.32 7.81 -6.95
C ASN A 198 -2.24 8.64 -7.85
N GLU A 199 -1.74 9.12 -8.99
CA GLU A 199 -2.61 9.54 -10.10
C GLU A 199 -3.47 8.33 -10.47
N GLY A 200 -4.77 8.43 -10.18
CA GLY A 200 -5.75 7.36 -10.35
C GLY A 200 -6.08 7.05 -11.81
#